data_AF-A0A9P0BDE4-F1
#
_entry.id   AF-A0A9P0BDE4-F1
#
_cell.length_a   1.000
_cell.length_b   1.000
_cell.length_c   1.000
_cell.angle_alpha   90.00
_cell.angle_beta   90.00
_cell.angle_gamma   90.00
#
_symmetry.space_group_name_H-M   'P 1'
#
loop_
_entity.id
_entity.type
_entity.pdbx_description
1 polymer ?
#
loop_
_entity_poly.entity_id
_entity_poly.type
_entity_poly.pdbx_seq_one_letter_code
_entity_poly.pdbx_strand_id
1 'polypeptide(L)'
;MKFRFCGDADCPDWVLAEINTLSRLSSVKVKLLSQVVAMGLINPPFDMEKAEKLFADSKLDSDIDLKACIACLTYIITSATRFNCDSSALHSELQQLGLPREHSTSIKRVTDDQITHLAAKFRSCSLKVNPLENVSVNIDPEVKCLVMDLKINNKEEKVTLNPHTLNVLLEELKKVKSTMDELQEVYM
;
A
#
# COMPACT_ATOMS: atom_id res chain seq x y z
N MET A 1 20.98 2.70 -5.20
CA MET A 1 20.69 1.37 -4.60
C MET A 1 19.19 1.16 -4.71
N LYS A 2 18.76 0.01 -5.21
CA LYS A 2 17.32 -0.29 -5.39
C LYS A 2 16.70 -0.73 -4.06
N PHE A 3 15.53 -0.20 -3.74
CA PHE A 3 14.79 -0.52 -2.51
C PHE A 3 13.40 -1.05 -2.84
N ARG A 4 13.00 -2.17 -2.21
CA ARG A 4 11.70 -2.81 -2.41
C ARG A 4 10.56 -1.91 -1.96
N PHE A 5 10.73 -1.15 -0.88
CA PHE A 5 9.69 -0.18 -0.47
C PHE A 5 9.50 0.96 -1.48
N CYS A 6 10.44 1.15 -2.42
CA CYS A 6 10.34 2.07 -3.56
C CYS A 6 9.94 1.37 -4.88
N GLY A 7 9.60 0.08 -4.85
CA GLY A 7 9.30 -0.70 -6.06
C GLY A 7 10.55 -0.99 -6.89
N ASP A 8 11.64 -1.38 -6.22
CA ASP A 8 12.94 -1.72 -6.82
C ASP A 8 13.58 -0.58 -7.61
N ALA A 9 13.25 0.65 -7.21
CA ALA A 9 13.83 1.90 -7.67
C ALA A 9 14.74 2.53 -6.60
N ASP A 10 15.53 3.52 -7.01
CA ASP A 10 16.29 4.35 -6.07
C ASP A 10 15.35 5.18 -5.18
N CYS A 11 15.78 5.42 -3.95
CA CYS A 11 15.06 6.31 -3.03
C CYS A 11 15.18 7.76 -3.51
N PRO A 12 14.08 8.55 -3.57
CA PRO A 12 14.15 9.94 -4.01
C PRO A 12 15.05 10.79 -3.10
N ASP A 13 15.83 11.69 -3.69
CA ASP A 13 16.80 12.53 -2.96
C ASP A 13 16.17 13.34 -1.81
N TRP A 14 14.95 13.84 -1.99
CA TRP A 14 14.26 14.58 -0.94
C TRP A 14 13.90 13.69 0.27
N VAL A 15 13.57 12.41 0.05
CA VAL A 15 13.32 11.45 1.13
C VAL A 15 14.63 11.14 1.86
N LEU A 16 15.72 10.97 1.12
CA LEU A 16 17.06 10.76 1.69
C LEU A 16 17.49 11.92 2.59
N ALA A 17 17.25 13.16 2.15
CA ALA A 17 17.52 14.34 2.96
C ALA A 17 16.72 14.34 4.27
N GLU A 18 15.43 13.98 4.21
CA GLU A 18 14.55 13.95 5.38
C GLU A 18 14.77 12.75 6.31
N ILE A 19 15.35 11.65 5.82
CA ILE A 19 15.75 10.53 6.68
C ILE A 19 16.77 10.97 7.73
N ASN A 20 17.69 11.87 7.37
CA ASN A 20 18.62 12.46 8.33
C ASN A 20 17.88 13.28 9.40
N THR A 21 16.88 14.07 9.00
CA THR A 21 16.00 14.80 9.92
C THR A 21 15.24 13.86 10.87
N LEU A 22 14.63 12.80 10.35
CA LEU A 22 13.91 11.79 11.14
C LEU A 22 14.83 11.05 12.11
N SER A 23 16.09 10.80 11.74
CA SER A 23 17.07 10.12 12.61
C SER A 23 17.36 10.86 13.92
N ARG A 24 17.24 12.21 13.91
CA ARG A 24 17.47 13.08 15.06
C ARG A 24 16.33 13.04 16.08
N LEU A 25 15.15 12.57 15.68
CA LEU A 25 14.00 12.43 16.57
C LEU A 25 14.20 11.27 17.54
N SER A 26 13.49 11.29 18.67
CA SER A 26 13.41 10.10 19.52
C SER A 26 12.58 9.02 18.83
N SER A 27 12.90 7.75 19.09
CA SER A 27 12.15 6.61 18.53
C SER A 27 10.67 6.65 18.92
N VAL A 28 10.36 7.17 20.12
CA VAL A 28 8.98 7.38 20.59
C VAL A 28 8.25 8.41 19.72
N LYS A 29 8.89 9.54 19.39
CA LYS A 29 8.29 10.56 18.52
C LYS A 29 8.07 10.03 17.11
N VAL A 30 9.05 9.32 16.54
CA VAL A 30 8.90 8.67 15.23
C VAL A 30 7.72 7.70 15.22
N LYS A 31 7.58 6.88 16.27
CA LYS A 31 6.44 5.96 16.41
C LYS A 31 5.11 6.71 16.44
N LEU A 32 4.97 7.71 17.31
CA LEU A 32 3.73 8.48 17.47
C LEU A 32 3.38 9.25 16.19
N LEU A 33 4.38 9.87 15.54
CA LEU A 33 4.18 10.57 14.28
C LEU A 33 3.78 9.61 13.16
N SER A 34 4.40 8.43 13.08
CA SER A 34 4.02 7.38 12.12
C SER A 34 2.56 6.94 12.31
N GLN A 35 2.09 6.85 13.55
CA GLN A 35 0.69 6.52 13.85
C GLN A 35 -0.27 7.64 13.39
N VAL A 36 0.09 8.91 13.62
CA VAL A 36 -0.69 10.06 13.13
C VAL A 36 -0.75 10.05 11.60
N VAL A 37 0.38 9.79 10.94
CA VAL A 37 0.47 9.70 9.48
C VAL A 37 -0.37 8.56 8.93
N ALA A 38 -0.25 7.34 9.49
CA ALA A 38 -1.04 6.20 9.06
C ALA A 38 -2.55 6.45 9.20
N MET A 39 -2.98 7.06 10.32
CA MET A 39 -4.38 7.42 10.52
C MET A 39 -4.86 8.50 9.54
N GLY A 40 -4.05 9.52 9.26
CA GLY A 40 -4.37 10.56 8.28
C GLY A 40 -4.45 10.04 6.84
N LEU A 41 -3.69 8.99 6.51
CA LEU A 41 -3.79 8.29 5.22
C LEU A 41 -5.09 7.48 5.09
N ILE A 42 -5.49 6.79 6.16
CA ILE A 42 -6.72 5.98 6.18
C ILE A 42 -7.96 6.88 6.19
N ASN A 43 -7.98 7.87 7.09
CA ASN A 43 -9.07 8.79 7.35
C ASN A 43 -8.62 10.26 7.25
N PRO A 44 -8.48 10.81 6.03
CA PRO A 44 -8.16 12.22 5.85
C PRO A 44 -9.24 13.13 6.47
N PRO A 45 -8.89 14.33 6.99
CA PRO A 45 -7.58 15.00 6.90
C PRO A 45 -6.57 14.58 7.98
N PHE A 46 -5.30 14.95 7.79
CA PHE A 46 -4.25 14.77 8.80
C PHE A 46 -4.51 15.63 10.05
N ASP A 47 -4.38 15.02 11.22
CA ASP A 47 -4.47 15.72 12.52
C ASP A 47 -3.16 16.46 12.83
N MET A 48 -3.03 17.65 12.24
CA MET A 48 -1.84 18.50 12.39
C MET A 48 -1.67 19.02 13.82
N GLU A 49 -2.78 19.29 14.53
CA GLU A 49 -2.72 19.77 15.92
C GLU A 49 -2.10 18.71 16.83
N LYS A 50 -2.50 17.44 16.66
CA LYS A 50 -1.88 16.32 17.38
C LYS A 50 -0.43 16.13 17.00
N ALA A 51 -0.08 16.28 15.72
CA ALA A 51 1.31 16.21 15.28
C ALA A 51 2.17 17.31 15.94
N GLU A 52 1.71 18.56 15.94
CA GLU A 52 2.42 19.71 16.55
C GLU A 52 2.63 19.53 18.06
N LYS A 53 1.63 19.00 18.78
CA LYS A 53 1.74 18.69 20.22
C LYS A 53 2.86 17.70 20.55
N LEU A 54 3.22 16.78 19.63
CA LEU A 54 4.33 15.85 19.85
C LEU A 54 5.70 16.55 19.87
N PHE A 55 5.79 17.75 19.32
CA PHE A 55 7.02 18.53 19.17
C PHE A 55 7.07 19.74 20.12
N ALA A 56 5.96 20.11 20.75
CA ALA A 56 5.84 21.27 21.64
C ALA A 56 6.80 21.25 22.84
N ASP A 57 7.18 20.07 23.35
CA ASP A 57 7.94 19.93 24.60
C ASP A 57 9.47 19.91 24.43
N SER A 58 10.00 20.00 23.21
CA SER A 58 11.44 19.79 22.94
C SER A 58 12.11 21.01 22.30
N LYS A 59 13.01 21.65 23.06
CA LYS A 59 13.91 22.70 22.52
C LYS A 59 14.85 22.19 21.43
N LEU A 60 15.07 20.87 21.33
CA LEU A 60 15.90 20.25 20.30
C LEU A 60 15.19 20.13 18.94
N ASP A 61 13.87 20.37 18.93
CA ASP A 61 13.00 20.14 17.78
C ASP A 61 12.60 21.43 17.07
N SER A 62 12.98 22.60 17.59
CA SER A 62 12.63 23.90 16.99
C SER A 62 13.13 24.07 15.55
N ASP A 63 14.20 23.38 15.21
CA ASP A 63 14.85 23.43 13.89
C ASP A 63 14.39 22.27 12.97
N ILE A 64 13.40 21.48 13.40
CA ILE A 64 12.88 20.34 12.64
C ILE A 64 11.61 20.74 11.90
N ASP A 65 11.63 20.59 10.58
CA ASP A 65 10.42 20.78 9.78
C ASP A 65 9.47 19.58 9.94
N LEU A 66 8.42 19.78 10.75
CA LEU A 66 7.39 18.78 11.00
C LEU A 66 6.69 18.33 9.71
N LYS A 67 6.44 19.24 8.78
CA LYS A 67 5.75 18.91 7.52
C LYS A 67 6.63 18.04 6.64
N ALA A 68 7.93 18.30 6.64
CA ALA A 68 8.90 17.46 5.92
C ALA A 68 8.97 16.05 6.53
N CYS A 69 8.96 15.93 7.85
CA CYS A 69 8.90 14.63 8.55
C CYS A 69 7.61 13.86 8.22
N ILE A 70 6.46 14.55 8.22
CA ILE A 70 5.16 13.98 7.84
C ILE A 70 5.19 13.51 6.39
N ALA A 71 5.73 14.32 5.46
CA ALA A 71 5.84 13.97 4.05
C ALA A 71 6.75 12.75 3.83
N CYS A 72 7.88 12.70 4.52
CA CYS A 72 8.81 11.57 4.45
C CYS A 72 8.15 10.28 4.96
N LEU A 73 7.51 10.30 6.14
CA LEU A 73 6.78 9.14 6.67
C LEU A 73 5.60 8.74 5.78
N THR A 74 4.89 9.73 5.23
CA THR A 74 3.80 9.50 4.28
C THR A 74 4.30 8.74 3.06
N TYR A 75 5.43 9.16 2.49
CA TYR A 75 6.03 8.48 1.36
C TYR A 75 6.46 7.06 1.72
N ILE A 76 7.16 6.85 2.83
CA ILE A 76 7.62 5.53 3.27
C ILE A 76 6.44 4.57 3.45
N ILE A 77 5.42 4.96 4.24
CA ILE A 77 4.25 4.11 4.54
C ILE A 77 3.44 3.84 3.27
N THR A 78 3.20 4.87 2.45
CA THR A 78 2.43 4.72 1.21
C THR A 78 3.14 3.82 0.21
N SER A 79 4.45 4.01 0.02
CA SER A 79 5.24 3.23 -0.95
C SER A 79 5.41 1.79 -0.48
N ALA A 80 5.72 1.57 0.81
CA ALA A 80 5.77 0.23 1.39
C ALA A 80 4.44 -0.53 1.22
N THR A 81 3.30 0.15 1.41
CA THR A 81 1.97 -0.43 1.19
C THR A 81 1.71 -0.71 -0.29
N ARG A 82 2.02 0.26 -1.16
CA ARG A 82 1.77 0.19 -2.61
C ARG A 82 2.52 -0.96 -3.26
N PHE A 83 3.79 -1.15 -2.89
CA PHE A 83 4.65 -2.19 -3.45
C PHE A 83 4.60 -3.50 -2.65
N ASN A 84 3.69 -3.61 -1.68
CA ASN A 84 3.54 -4.78 -0.81
C ASN A 84 4.91 -5.25 -0.24
N CYS A 85 5.71 -4.27 0.19
CA CYS A 85 7.07 -4.51 0.65
C CYS A 85 7.05 -5.38 1.91
N ASP A 86 7.89 -6.42 1.93
CA ASP A 86 8.02 -7.30 3.08
C ASP A 86 8.48 -6.51 4.31
N SER A 87 7.94 -6.89 5.47
CA SER A 87 8.19 -6.19 6.73
C SER A 87 9.66 -6.25 7.18
N SER A 88 10.36 -7.35 6.88
CA SER A 88 11.80 -7.47 7.14
C SER A 88 12.62 -6.65 6.14
N ALA A 89 12.18 -6.60 4.88
CA ALA A 89 12.79 -5.76 3.85
C ALA A 89 12.69 -4.28 4.24
N LEU A 90 11.50 -3.77 4.53
CA LEU A 90 11.28 -2.39 4.97
C LEU A 90 12.18 -2.02 6.16
N HIS A 91 12.27 -2.88 7.17
CA HIS A 91 13.13 -2.65 8.34
C HIS A 91 14.62 -2.53 7.97
N SER A 92 15.11 -3.41 7.09
CA SER A 92 16.52 -3.44 6.68
C SER A 92 16.88 -2.29 5.74
N GLU A 93 15.97 -1.94 4.82
CA GLU A 93 16.15 -0.87 3.83
C GLU A 93 16.18 0.51 4.51
N LEU A 94 15.29 0.74 5.48
CA LEU A 94 15.30 1.98 6.27
C LEU A 94 16.62 2.17 7.06
N GLN A 95 17.21 1.08 7.56
CA GLN A 95 18.53 1.13 8.21
C GLN A 95 19.66 1.43 7.21
N GLN A 96 19.62 0.83 6.02
CA GLN A 96 20.59 1.13 4.96
C GLN A 96 20.55 2.60 4.54
N LEU A 97 19.37 3.22 4.61
CA LEU A 97 19.18 4.64 4.33
C LEU A 97 19.63 5.57 5.48
N GLY A 98 20.00 5.03 6.64
CA GLY A 98 20.56 5.79 7.76
C GLY A 98 19.62 5.96 8.96
N LEU A 99 18.43 5.36 8.96
CA LEU A 99 17.59 5.38 10.16
C LEU A 99 18.14 4.46 11.26
N PRO A 100 18.13 4.90 12.53
CA PRO A 100 18.41 4.03 13.66
C PRO A 100 17.50 2.79 13.66
N ARG A 101 18.02 1.68 14.22
CA ARG A 101 17.28 0.41 14.31
C ARG A 101 15.92 0.56 15.01
N GLU A 102 15.86 1.36 16.07
CA GLU A 102 14.63 1.61 16.84
C GLU A 102 13.57 2.36 16.03
N HIS A 103 13.99 3.33 15.22
CA HIS A 103 13.11 4.11 14.34
C HIS A 103 12.56 3.22 13.23
N SER A 104 13.44 2.46 12.58
CA SER A 104 13.06 1.49 11.54
C SER A 104 12.09 0.44 12.08
N THR A 105 12.31 -0.06 13.31
CA THR A 105 11.39 -0.98 13.97
C THR A 105 10.02 -0.34 14.24
N SER A 106 10.01 0.93 14.65
CA SER A 106 8.79 1.66 14.96
C SER A 106 7.93 1.91 13.73
N ILE A 107 8.53 2.39 12.63
CA ILE A 107 7.85 2.61 11.35
C ILE A 107 7.31 1.30 10.79
N LYS A 108 8.13 0.24 10.83
CA LYS A 108 7.75 -1.11 10.41
C LYS A 108 6.51 -1.61 11.15
N ARG A 109 6.51 -1.54 12.50
CA ARG A 109 5.37 -1.99 13.31
C ARG A 109 4.09 -1.24 12.97
N VAL A 110 4.15 0.10 12.86
CA VAL A 110 2.97 0.91 12.52
C VAL A 110 2.46 0.57 11.12
N THR A 111 3.36 0.32 10.17
CA THR A 111 2.98 -0.08 8.81
C THR A 111 2.29 -1.44 8.82
N ASP A 112 2.85 -2.44 9.50
CA ASP A 112 2.22 -3.78 9.63
C ASP A 112 0.84 -3.71 10.27
N ASP A 113 0.71 -2.97 11.38
CA ASP A 113 -0.54 -2.85 12.13
C ASP A 113 -1.67 -2.25 11.27
N GLN A 114 -1.30 -1.42 10.27
CA GLN A 114 -2.25 -0.67 9.45
C GLN A 114 -2.28 -1.11 7.99
N ILE A 115 -1.48 -2.10 7.58
CA ILE A 115 -1.27 -2.46 6.17
C ILE A 115 -2.58 -2.84 5.48
N THR A 116 -3.46 -3.57 6.17
CA THR A 116 -4.75 -4.02 5.65
C THR A 116 -5.69 -2.84 5.40
N HIS A 117 -5.76 -1.90 6.34
CA HIS A 117 -6.57 -0.69 6.24
C HIS A 117 -6.04 0.27 5.17
N LEU A 118 -4.72 0.48 5.12
CA LEU A 118 -4.05 1.30 4.11
C LEU A 118 -4.27 0.72 2.72
N ALA A 119 -4.05 -0.59 2.53
CA ALA A 119 -4.27 -1.26 1.26
C ALA A 119 -5.74 -1.18 0.82
N ALA A 120 -6.70 -1.35 1.74
CA ALA A 120 -8.12 -1.18 1.44
C ALA A 120 -8.45 0.25 1.00
N LYS A 121 -7.91 1.27 1.71
CA LYS A 121 -8.09 2.68 1.37
C LYS A 121 -7.47 3.03 0.01
N PHE A 122 -6.24 2.62 -0.25
CA PHE A 122 -5.60 2.89 -1.54
C PHE A 122 -6.29 2.17 -2.69
N ARG A 123 -6.79 0.95 -2.48
CA ARG A 123 -7.59 0.23 -3.48
C ARG A 123 -8.93 0.93 -3.78
N SER A 124 -9.55 1.58 -2.81
CA SER A 124 -10.81 2.32 -3.03
C SER A 124 -10.59 3.69 -3.68
N CYS A 125 -9.42 4.30 -3.46
CA CYS A 125 -9.01 5.54 -4.14
C CYS A 125 -8.33 5.31 -5.50
N SER A 126 -7.99 4.06 -5.85
CA SER A 126 -7.33 3.74 -7.12
C SER A 126 -8.28 3.97 -8.28
N LEU A 127 -7.78 4.62 -9.32
CA LEU A 127 -8.48 4.72 -10.59
C LEU A 127 -8.52 3.33 -11.25
N LYS A 128 -9.73 2.85 -11.55
CA LYS A 128 -9.96 1.56 -12.22
C LYS A 128 -10.83 1.80 -13.45
N VAL A 129 -10.46 1.17 -14.56
CA VAL A 129 -11.29 1.16 -15.78
C VAL A 129 -12.19 -0.07 -15.71
N ASN A 130 -13.51 0.13 -15.79
CA ASN A 130 -14.51 -0.95 -15.79
C ASN A 130 -14.29 -2.01 -14.69
N PRO A 131 -14.26 -1.62 -13.39
CA PRO A 131 -13.99 -2.57 -12.32
C PRO A 131 -15.07 -3.65 -12.26
N LEU A 132 -14.63 -4.91 -12.24
CA LEU A 132 -15.48 -6.04 -11.90
C LEU A 132 -15.69 -6.03 -10.38
N GLU A 133 -16.92 -5.72 -9.96
CA GLU A 133 -17.30 -5.55 -8.57
C GLU A 133 -17.84 -6.84 -7.96
N ASN A 134 -18.56 -7.62 -8.76
CA ASN A 134 -19.18 -8.86 -8.30
C ASN A 134 -19.30 -9.86 -9.46
N VAL A 135 -19.23 -11.14 -9.12
CA VAL A 135 -19.48 -12.29 -9.99
C VAL A 135 -20.34 -13.27 -9.22
N SER A 136 -21.56 -13.52 -9.70
CA SER A 136 -22.37 -14.63 -9.21
C SER A 136 -22.59 -15.64 -10.34
N VAL A 137 -22.64 -16.91 -9.96
CA VAL A 137 -22.72 -18.03 -10.88
C VAL A 137 -23.92 -18.87 -10.52
N ASN A 138 -24.78 -19.13 -11.50
CA ASN A 138 -25.91 -20.03 -11.38
C ASN A 138 -25.85 -21.08 -12.48
N ILE A 139 -26.08 -22.34 -12.13
CA ILE A 139 -26.13 -23.44 -13.09
C ILE A 139 -27.59 -23.69 -13.42
N ASP A 140 -27.93 -23.63 -14.70
CA ASP A 140 -29.26 -24.03 -15.15
C ASP A 140 -29.27 -25.56 -15.40
N PRO A 141 -30.04 -26.33 -14.60
CA PRO A 141 -30.07 -27.77 -14.70
C PRO A 141 -30.79 -28.30 -15.95
N GLU A 142 -31.65 -27.50 -16.59
CA GLU A 142 -32.37 -27.92 -17.80
C GLU A 142 -31.48 -27.82 -19.04
N VAL A 143 -30.82 -26.67 -19.21
CA VAL A 143 -29.99 -26.41 -20.39
C VAL A 143 -28.53 -26.83 -20.23
N LYS A 144 -28.11 -27.22 -19.01
CA LYS A 144 -26.72 -27.52 -18.64
C LYS A 144 -25.75 -26.39 -18.99
N CYS A 145 -26.24 -25.17 -18.91
CA CYS A 145 -25.48 -23.95 -19.13
C CYS A 145 -25.24 -23.24 -17.81
N LEU A 146 -24.12 -22.52 -17.74
CA LEU A 146 -23.73 -21.70 -16.62
C LEU A 146 -24.10 -20.25 -16.93
N VAL A 147 -24.91 -19.63 -16.09
CA VAL A 147 -25.26 -18.22 -16.17
C VAL A 147 -24.37 -17.48 -15.17
N MET A 148 -23.56 -16.55 -15.69
CA MET A 148 -22.75 -15.63 -14.91
C MET A 148 -23.42 -14.26 -14.89
N ASP A 149 -23.77 -13.78 -13.70
CA ASP A 149 -24.14 -12.38 -13.49
C ASP A 149 -22.88 -11.62 -13.04
N LEU A 150 -22.51 -10.60 -13.81
CA LEU A 150 -21.33 -9.78 -13.60
C LEU A 150 -21.78 -8.36 -13.27
N LYS A 151 -21.23 -7.79 -12.19
CA LYS A 151 -21.40 -6.36 -11.89
C LYS A 151 -20.15 -5.62 -12.31
N ILE A 152 -20.22 -4.86 -13.40
CA ILE A 152 -19.09 -4.11 -13.96
C ILE A 152 -19.46 -2.63 -13.98
N ASN A 153 -18.70 -1.79 -13.26
CA ASN A 153 -18.94 -0.34 -13.21
C ASN A 153 -20.42 0.02 -12.88
N ASN A 154 -20.95 -0.58 -11.81
CA ASN A 154 -22.36 -0.51 -11.41
C ASN A 154 -23.41 -0.97 -12.45
N LYS A 155 -23.00 -1.60 -13.57
CA LYS A 155 -23.91 -2.22 -14.53
C LYS A 155 -23.94 -3.72 -14.34
N GLU A 156 -25.13 -4.29 -14.43
CA GLU A 156 -25.33 -5.74 -14.41
C GLU A 156 -25.30 -6.27 -15.83
N GLU A 157 -24.39 -7.21 -16.08
CA GLU A 157 -24.21 -7.91 -17.35
C GLU A 157 -24.43 -9.40 -17.11
N LYS A 158 -25.17 -10.07 -17.99
CA LYS A 158 -25.44 -11.51 -17.88
C LYS A 158 -24.83 -12.25 -19.05
N VAL A 159 -24.08 -13.30 -18.76
CA VAL A 159 -23.42 -14.13 -19.77
C VAL A 159 -23.79 -15.58 -19.55
N THR A 160 -24.34 -16.23 -20.58
CA THR A 160 -24.62 -17.66 -20.57
C THR A 160 -23.50 -18.41 -21.27
N LEU A 161 -22.90 -19.36 -20.57
CA LEU A 161 -21.79 -20.18 -21.06
C LEU A 161 -22.21 -21.64 -21.13
N ASN A 162 -21.92 -22.27 -22.26
CA ASN A 162 -21.98 -23.72 -22.37
C ASN A 162 -20.69 -24.34 -21.78
N PRO A 163 -20.65 -25.67 -21.53
CA PRO A 163 -19.47 -26.32 -20.96
C PRO A 163 -18.18 -26.14 -21.77
N HIS A 164 -18.27 -26.04 -23.10
CA HIS A 164 -17.11 -25.82 -23.95
C HIS A 164 -16.55 -24.41 -23.77
N THR A 165 -17.38 -23.37 -23.86
CA THR A 165 -16.98 -21.97 -23.67
C THR A 165 -16.46 -21.71 -22.25
N LEU A 166 -17.02 -22.39 -21.24
CA LEU A 166 -16.51 -22.33 -19.87
C LEU A 166 -15.08 -22.88 -19.77
N ASN A 167 -14.80 -24.01 -20.42
CA ASN A 167 -13.44 -24.57 -20.45
C ASN A 167 -12.46 -23.65 -21.17
N VAL A 168 -12.88 -23.03 -22.29
CA VAL A 168 -12.05 -22.03 -22.99
C VAL A 168 -11.77 -20.83 -22.09
N LEU A 169 -12.79 -20.28 -21.44
CA LEU A 169 -12.62 -19.15 -20.51
C LEU A 169 -11.66 -19.51 -19.36
N LEU A 170 -11.78 -20.70 -18.79
CA LEU A 170 -10.90 -21.16 -17.72
C LEU A 170 -9.44 -21.23 -18.17
N GLU A 171 -9.18 -21.77 -19.37
CA GLU A 171 -7.82 -21.84 -19.92
C GLU A 171 -7.25 -20.45 -20.20
N GLU A 172 -8.05 -19.52 -20.75
CA GLU A 172 -7.60 -18.14 -20.96
C GLU A 172 -7.32 -17.42 -19.63
N LEU A 173 -8.16 -17.58 -18.62
CA LEU A 173 -7.93 -17.00 -17.28
C LEU A 173 -6.67 -17.56 -16.63
N LYS A 174 -6.35 -18.85 -16.81
CA LYS A 174 -5.08 -19.44 -16.35
C LYS A 174 -3.87 -18.83 -17.05
N LYS A 175 -3.94 -18.61 -18.37
CA LYS A 175 -2.86 -17.96 -19.13
C LYS A 175 -2.65 -16.51 -18.67
N VAL A 176 -3.74 -15.77 -18.48
CA VAL A 176 -3.68 -14.39 -17.94
C VAL A 176 -3.02 -14.39 -16.57
N LYS A 177 -3.39 -15.33 -15.68
CA LYS A 177 -2.75 -15.47 -14.38
C LYS A 177 -1.24 -15.71 -14.50
N SER A 178 -0.82 -16.66 -15.35
CA SER A 178 0.62 -16.94 -15.58
C SER A 178 1.37 -15.69 -16.05
N THR A 179 0.79 -14.94 -16.99
CA THR A 179 1.39 -13.70 -17.49
C THR A 179 1.49 -12.63 -16.39
N MET A 180 0.49 -12.53 -15.52
CA MET A 180 0.50 -11.61 -14.38
C MET A 180 1.59 -11.98 -13.37
N ASP A 181 1.75 -13.28 -13.08
CA ASP A 181 2.78 -13.79 -12.18
C ASP A 181 4.19 -13.54 -12.77
N GLU A 182 4.39 -13.78 -14.07
CA GLU A 182 5.65 -13.48 -14.78
C GLU A 182 5.99 -11.98 -14.75
N LEU A 183 5.01 -11.11 -14.99
CA LEU A 183 5.22 -9.67 -14.88
C LEU A 183 5.61 -9.28 -13.46
N GLN A 184 5.05 -9.92 -12.43
CA GLN A 184 5.44 -9.68 -11.05
C GLN A 184 6.90 -10.09 -10.78
N GLU A 185 7.40 -11.15 -11.42
CA GLU A 185 8.80 -11.58 -11.33
C GLU A 185 9.77 -10.69 -12.13
N VAL A 186 9.36 -10.13 -13.27
CA VAL A 186 10.21 -9.23 -14.07
C VAL A 186 10.49 -7.89 -13.37
N TYR A 187 9.64 -7.51 -12.43
CA TYR A 187 9.84 -6.33 -11.57
C TYR A 187 10.37 -6.65 -10.16
N MET A 188 10.71 -7.91 -9.86
CA MET A 188 11.49 -8.33 -8.68
C MET A 188 12.99 -8.47 -9.02
#